data_AF-A0A9D7IAQ9-F1
#
_entry.id   AF-A0A9D7IAQ9-F1
#
_cell.length_a   1.000
_cell.length_b   1.000
_cell.length_c   1.000
_cell.angle_alpha   90.00
_cell.angle_beta   90.00
_cell.angle_gamma   90.00
#
_symmetry.space_group_name_H-M   'P 1'
#
loop_
_entity.id
_entity.type
_entity.pdbx_description
1 polymer ?
#
loop_
_entity_poly.entity_id
_entity_poly.type
_entity_poly.pdbx_seq_one_letter_code
_entity_poly.pdbx_strand_id
1 'polypeptide(L)'
;MRTLRGKIAYLGREGNAREWSAALCQRWMSAAPEQVGTFYIDGHVRVYNGHQAALPRHYVARQKLCLRATTDYWVNARDGQPFFVVNQVVDPGLIQVIEGEILPSLLALLPADTAGGDTVSDKRPPRHRFTLIFDREGYSPEFFSRLKDQHVACVTYHKFPQENWPVEEFYAQTVRLVSGESVVMNLAERGTWMKNGLWLRQIRKLSAQGHQTAILTTDYHADAAPLAASMFARWSQENFFKYARKHFALDRLADYQTEAVDETVVLVNPAYRTLDGQVRSCQAKLQRSLAEFGATACVEPIEPRQMESYLQKKAALQECIEQRTAELATLKKARKETPRHITIKDLPEAERFKQLSTQSKYVIDTIKMIAYRAETAMAATVRESMSMSRPDEARTLLRALYATEADLIPDHGQNTLTVRLHHSANACNDGVIRGLCEKLNETETIFPRTNLRLIFALGSN
;
A
#
# COMPACT_ATOMS: atom_id res chain seq x y z
N MET A 1 35.40 0.64 -9.80
CA MET A 1 34.12 -0.09 -9.72
C MET A 1 33.39 0.02 -11.06
N ARG A 2 33.22 -1.08 -11.83
CA ARG A 2 32.82 -1.00 -13.26
C ARG A 2 31.31 -1.12 -13.54
N THR A 3 30.51 -1.71 -12.64
CA THR A 3 29.07 -1.93 -12.87
C THR A 3 28.20 -0.98 -12.05
N LEU A 4 26.99 -0.65 -12.56
CA LEU A 4 26.00 0.14 -11.82
C LEU A 4 25.64 -0.51 -10.49
N ARG A 5 25.38 -1.83 -10.48
CA ARG A 5 25.10 -2.59 -9.25
C ARG A 5 26.23 -2.46 -8.23
N GLY A 6 27.48 -2.51 -8.70
CA GLY A 6 28.62 -2.24 -7.83
C GLY A 6 28.49 -0.88 -7.17
N LYS A 7 28.31 0.19 -7.97
CA LYS A 7 28.19 1.56 -7.45
C LYS A 7 27.07 1.71 -6.42
N ILE A 8 25.90 1.11 -6.69
CA ILE A 8 24.76 1.11 -5.76
C ILE A 8 25.11 0.38 -4.46
N ALA A 9 25.72 -0.81 -4.56
CA ALA A 9 26.14 -1.55 -3.38
C ALA A 9 27.17 -0.75 -2.56
N TYR A 10 28.09 -0.03 -3.21
CA TYR A 10 29.04 0.86 -2.53
C TYR A 10 28.32 1.98 -1.77
N LEU A 11 27.36 2.65 -2.40
CA LEU A 11 26.56 3.71 -1.76
C LEU A 11 25.72 3.19 -0.58
N GLY A 12 25.32 1.92 -0.59
CA GLY A 12 24.56 1.30 0.49
C GLY A 12 25.39 0.77 1.67
N ARG A 13 26.72 0.68 1.58
CA ARG A 13 27.56 -0.05 2.56
C ARG A 13 27.53 0.50 3.98
N GLU A 14 27.37 1.80 4.13
CA GLU A 14 27.50 2.46 5.44
C GLU A 14 26.16 2.62 6.18
N GLY A 15 25.05 2.12 5.64
CA GLY A 15 23.72 2.29 6.27
C GLY A 15 23.11 3.69 6.11
N ASN A 16 23.87 4.65 5.58
CA ASN A 16 23.45 6.04 5.33
C ASN A 16 22.25 6.18 4.37
N ALA A 17 21.88 5.11 3.65
CA ALA A 17 20.74 5.14 2.73
C ALA A 17 19.41 5.44 3.43
N ARG A 18 19.23 4.94 4.66
CA ARG A 18 18.05 5.23 5.48
C ARG A 18 18.03 6.67 5.95
N GLU A 19 19.17 7.18 6.41
CA GLU A 19 19.32 8.58 6.85
C GLU A 19 19.09 9.56 5.70
N TRP A 20 19.62 9.26 4.51
CA TRP A 20 19.39 10.04 3.30
C TRP A 20 17.91 10.07 2.92
N SER A 21 17.24 8.91 2.94
CA SER A 21 15.80 8.81 2.70
C SER A 21 14.99 9.61 3.72
N ALA A 22 15.35 9.53 5.01
CA ALA A 22 14.73 10.30 6.08
C ALA A 22 14.88 11.82 5.88
N ALA A 23 16.09 12.29 5.56
CA ALA A 23 16.36 13.70 5.28
C ALA A 23 15.57 14.23 4.07
N LEU A 24 15.45 13.44 3.01
CA LEU A 24 14.60 13.77 1.85
C LEU A 24 13.12 13.83 2.22
N CYS A 25 12.65 12.87 3.01
CA CYS A 25 11.29 12.83 3.50
C CYS A 25 10.95 14.10 4.30
N GLN A 26 11.82 14.48 5.25
CA GLN A 26 11.66 15.70 6.04
C GLN A 26 11.62 16.95 5.15
N ARG A 27 12.48 17.03 4.13
CA ARG A 27 12.47 18.12 3.16
C ARG A 27 11.17 18.18 2.37
N TRP A 28 10.64 17.05 1.91
CA TRP A 28 9.36 17.01 1.19
C TRP A 28 8.18 17.40 2.07
N MET A 29 8.14 16.92 3.32
CA MET A 29 7.11 17.30 4.28
C MET A 29 7.17 18.80 4.59
N SER A 30 8.37 19.37 4.74
CA SER A 30 8.55 20.80 5.02
C SER A 30 8.19 21.69 3.82
N ALA A 31 8.43 21.21 2.59
CA ALA A 31 8.16 21.97 1.37
C ALA A 31 6.67 22.00 0.99
N ALA A 32 5.87 21.07 1.50
CA ALA A 32 4.44 20.95 1.22
C ALA A 32 3.63 20.64 2.49
N PRO A 33 3.55 21.57 3.47
CA PRO A 33 2.86 21.35 4.74
C PRO A 33 1.39 20.95 4.57
N GLU A 34 0.73 21.36 3.49
CA GLU A 34 -0.64 20.99 3.15
C GLU A 34 -0.82 19.50 2.84
N GLN A 35 0.27 18.81 2.49
CA GLN A 35 0.29 17.35 2.29
C GLN A 35 0.59 16.59 3.59
N VAL A 36 0.97 17.31 4.65
CA VAL A 36 1.37 16.77 5.96
C VAL A 36 0.18 16.85 6.91
N GLY A 37 -0.33 15.69 7.32
CA GLY A 37 -1.49 15.60 8.21
C GLY A 37 -2.37 14.40 7.90
N THR A 38 -2.22 13.78 6.72
CA THR A 38 -2.86 12.50 6.42
C THR A 38 -1.95 11.62 5.60
N PHE A 39 -1.71 10.41 6.11
CA PHE A 39 -0.79 9.46 5.52
C PHE A 39 -1.53 8.20 5.11
N TYR A 40 -1.44 7.84 3.84
CA TYR A 40 -1.89 6.54 3.38
C TYR A 40 -0.81 5.50 3.65
N ILE A 41 -1.21 4.32 4.13
CA ILE A 41 -0.31 3.20 4.38
C ILE A 41 -0.88 1.96 3.72
N ASP A 42 -0.07 1.32 2.87
CA ASP A 42 -0.43 0.04 2.24
C ASP A 42 0.80 -0.83 2.02
N GLY A 43 0.58 -2.15 2.05
CA GLY A 43 1.60 -3.17 1.86
C GLY A 43 1.70 -3.60 0.40
N HIS A 44 2.90 -3.53 -0.17
CA HIS A 44 3.18 -3.97 -1.54
C HIS A 44 4.03 -5.24 -1.54
N VAL A 45 3.43 -6.35 -1.97
CA VAL A 45 4.11 -7.65 -2.03
C VAL A 45 4.99 -7.74 -3.28
N ARG A 46 6.32 -7.82 -3.08
CA ARG A 46 7.31 -8.04 -4.15
C ARG A 46 7.69 -9.50 -4.23
N VAL A 47 7.34 -10.14 -5.34
CA VAL A 47 7.71 -11.53 -5.62
C VAL A 47 9.20 -11.66 -5.90
N TYR A 48 9.84 -12.62 -5.25
CA TYR A 48 11.22 -13.02 -5.50
C TYR A 48 11.25 -14.27 -6.38
N ASN A 49 11.83 -14.11 -7.57
CA ASN A 49 11.98 -15.19 -8.55
C ASN A 49 13.40 -15.80 -8.56
N GLY A 50 14.29 -15.36 -7.68
CA GLY A 50 15.65 -15.89 -7.60
C GLY A 50 15.73 -17.20 -6.81
N HIS A 51 16.90 -17.84 -6.84
CA HIS A 51 17.17 -19.10 -6.14
C HIS A 51 18.11 -18.95 -4.94
N GLN A 52 18.68 -17.76 -4.71
CA GLN A 52 19.71 -17.53 -3.68
C GLN A 52 19.14 -17.45 -2.25
N ALA A 53 17.86 -17.08 -2.12
CA ALA A 53 17.18 -16.97 -0.83
C ALA A 53 15.86 -17.76 -0.83
N ALA A 54 15.67 -18.62 0.16
CA ALA A 54 14.44 -19.37 0.37
C ALA A 54 13.41 -18.54 1.15
N LEU A 55 13.06 -17.36 0.63
CA LEU A 55 12.18 -16.42 1.33
C LEU A 55 10.81 -17.04 1.69
N PRO A 56 10.17 -16.55 2.77
CA PRO A 56 8.83 -16.97 3.14
C PRO A 56 7.82 -16.78 2.01
N ARG A 57 6.79 -17.62 2.01
CA ARG A 57 5.68 -17.50 1.05
C ARG A 57 4.62 -16.54 1.56
N HIS A 58 4.26 -15.58 0.70
CA HIS A 58 3.17 -14.62 0.90
C HIS A 58 2.11 -14.81 -0.18
N TYR A 59 0.86 -14.49 0.17
CA TYR A 59 -0.23 -14.48 -0.80
C TYR A 59 -0.15 -13.23 -1.67
N VAL A 60 -0.03 -13.43 -2.98
CA VAL A 60 0.09 -12.37 -3.97
C VAL A 60 -1.29 -12.16 -4.60
N ALA A 61 -2.09 -11.24 -4.06
CA ALA A 61 -3.49 -11.04 -4.46
C ALA A 61 -3.70 -10.89 -5.98
N ARG A 62 -2.81 -10.13 -6.64
CA ARG A 62 -2.84 -9.91 -8.11
C ARG A 62 -2.67 -11.18 -8.94
N GLN A 63 -1.99 -12.19 -8.40
CA GLN A 63 -1.77 -13.48 -9.08
C GLN A 63 -2.62 -14.61 -8.48
N LYS A 64 -3.25 -14.36 -7.32
CA LYS A 64 -3.97 -15.35 -6.52
C LYS A 64 -3.13 -16.57 -6.14
N LEU A 65 -1.82 -16.38 -5.98
CA LEU A 65 -0.84 -17.44 -5.69
C LEU A 65 -0.03 -17.15 -4.43
N CYS A 66 0.40 -18.21 -3.73
CA CYS A 66 1.34 -18.11 -2.61
C CYS A 66 2.78 -18.30 -3.11
N LEU A 67 3.53 -17.20 -3.22
CA LEU A 67 4.86 -17.16 -3.80
C LEU A 67 5.90 -16.63 -2.79
N ARG A 68 7.18 -16.94 -3.04
CA ARG A 68 8.30 -16.37 -2.28
C ARG A 68 8.31 -14.86 -2.52
N ALA A 69 8.23 -14.07 -1.45
CA ALA A 69 8.10 -12.63 -1.58
C ALA A 69 8.59 -11.91 -0.32
N THR A 70 8.69 -10.59 -0.42
CA THR A 70 8.80 -9.66 0.72
C THR A 70 7.65 -8.67 0.66
N THR A 71 7.31 -8.04 1.78
CA THR A 71 6.32 -6.95 1.82
C THR A 71 7.03 -5.62 2.02
N ASP A 72 6.79 -4.67 1.14
CA ASP A 72 7.26 -3.28 1.29
C ASP A 72 6.06 -2.42 1.71
N TYR A 73 6.09 -1.81 2.89
CA TYR A 73 5.03 -0.90 3.35
C TYR A 73 5.35 0.53 2.94
N TRP A 74 4.47 1.13 2.14
CA TRP A 74 4.67 2.47 1.60
C TRP A 74 3.80 3.48 2.34
N VAL A 75 4.40 4.63 2.64
CA VAL A 75 3.71 5.78 3.22
C VAL A 75 3.59 6.85 2.15
N ASN A 76 2.37 7.25 1.82
CA ASN A 76 2.10 8.20 0.75
C ASN A 76 1.29 9.40 1.25
N ALA A 77 1.47 10.54 0.58
CA ALA A 77 0.61 11.71 0.69
C ALA A 77 -0.78 11.45 0.06
N ARG A 78 -1.71 12.39 0.28
CA ARG A 78 -3.10 12.30 -0.23
C ARG A 78 -3.21 12.18 -1.74
N ASP A 79 -2.24 12.68 -2.48
CA ASP A 79 -2.16 12.62 -3.94
C ASP A 79 -1.45 11.36 -4.47
N GLY A 80 -1.03 10.45 -3.57
CA GLY A 80 -0.33 9.22 -3.91
C GLY A 80 1.20 9.38 -4.01
N GLN A 81 1.76 10.57 -3.80
CA GLN A 81 3.21 10.73 -3.80
C GLN A 81 3.86 10.02 -2.60
N PRO A 82 4.90 9.20 -2.79
CA PRO A 82 5.54 8.46 -1.71
C PRO A 82 6.40 9.40 -0.84
N PHE A 83 6.39 9.16 0.47
CA PHE A 83 7.26 9.81 1.44
C PHE A 83 8.43 8.92 1.83
N PHE A 84 8.15 7.66 2.20
CA PHE A 84 9.16 6.65 2.50
C PHE A 84 8.58 5.23 2.44
N VAL A 85 9.45 4.23 2.58
CA VAL A 85 9.12 2.81 2.53
C VAL A 85 9.80 2.04 3.66
N VAL A 86 9.09 1.07 4.24
CA VAL A 86 9.61 0.11 5.23
C VAL A 86 9.60 -1.29 4.62
N ASN A 87 10.75 -1.96 4.63
CA ASN A 87 10.92 -3.27 3.98
C ASN A 87 10.84 -4.39 5.00
N GLN A 88 9.88 -5.29 4.85
CA GLN A 88 9.69 -6.47 5.70
C GLN A 88 9.95 -7.75 4.92
N VAL A 89 10.98 -8.49 5.33
CA VAL A 89 11.30 -9.79 4.75
C VAL A 89 10.38 -10.86 5.32
N VAL A 90 10.21 -10.85 6.65
CA VAL A 90 9.18 -11.59 7.35
C VAL A 90 8.11 -10.60 7.71
N ASP A 91 6.97 -10.66 7.03
CA ASP A 91 5.87 -9.73 7.25
C ASP A 91 5.13 -10.04 8.56
N PRO A 92 5.24 -9.19 9.59
CA PRO A 92 4.52 -9.39 10.85
C PRO A 92 3.05 -8.93 10.76
N GLY A 93 2.67 -8.29 9.64
CA GLY A 93 1.36 -7.71 9.41
C GLY A 93 1.33 -6.20 9.63
N LEU A 94 0.40 -5.54 8.93
CA LEU A 94 0.29 -4.09 8.83
C LEU A 94 0.33 -3.37 10.18
N ILE A 95 -0.42 -3.85 11.18
CA ILE A 95 -0.50 -3.21 12.51
C ILE A 95 0.89 -3.15 13.18
N GLN A 96 1.63 -4.27 13.19
CA GLN A 96 2.92 -4.34 13.86
C GLN A 96 3.96 -3.44 13.17
N VAL A 97 3.92 -3.35 11.84
CA VAL A 97 4.81 -2.45 11.08
C VAL A 97 4.45 -0.99 11.31
N ILE A 98 3.16 -0.67 11.40
CA ILE A 98 2.72 0.69 11.73
C ILE A 98 3.24 1.08 13.11
N GLU A 99 3.01 0.27 14.14
CA GLU A 99 3.41 0.59 15.51
C GLU A 99 4.92 0.57 15.72
N GLY A 100 5.62 -0.40 15.15
CA GLY A 100 7.04 -0.62 15.40
C GLY A 100 7.97 0.28 14.59
N GLU A 101 7.58 0.66 13.37
CA GLU A 101 8.50 1.36 12.44
C GLU A 101 7.91 2.64 11.84
N ILE A 102 6.69 2.59 11.27
CA ILE A 102 6.14 3.74 10.54
C ILE A 102 5.77 4.88 11.47
N LEU A 103 5.05 4.59 12.56
CA LEU A 103 4.59 5.59 13.51
C LEU A 103 5.78 6.29 14.21
N PRO A 104 6.79 5.58 14.75
CA PRO A 104 8.00 6.21 15.27
C PRO A 104 8.71 7.08 14.22
N SER A 105 8.82 6.60 12.98
CA SER A 105 9.45 7.36 11.89
C SER A 105 8.69 8.65 11.59
N LEU A 106 7.36 8.60 11.49
CA LEU A 106 6.52 9.78 11.28
C LEU A 106 6.66 10.78 12.42
N LEU A 107 6.61 10.30 13.67
CA LEU A 107 6.75 11.16 14.85
C LEU A 107 8.09 11.88 14.91
N ALA A 108 9.16 11.27 14.39
CA ALA A 108 10.49 11.87 14.31
C ALA A 108 10.65 12.83 13.12
N LEU A 109 9.99 12.57 11.99
CA LEU A 109 10.12 13.34 10.75
C LEU A 109 9.20 14.57 10.69
N LEU A 110 8.08 14.54 11.43
CA LEU A 110 7.09 15.60 11.42
C LEU A 110 7.61 16.88 12.09
N PRO A 111 7.39 18.07 11.49
CA PRO A 111 7.74 19.34 12.12
C PRO A 111 7.05 19.50 13.48
N ALA A 112 7.73 20.11 14.46
CA ALA A 112 7.21 20.31 15.82
C ALA A 112 5.84 21.03 15.82
N ASP A 113 5.61 21.94 14.87
CA ASP A 113 4.36 22.72 14.77
C ASP A 113 3.15 21.91 14.26
N THR A 114 3.37 20.71 13.70
CA THR A 114 2.27 19.77 13.40
C THR A 114 1.74 19.07 14.66
N ALA A 115 2.43 19.24 15.80
CA ALA A 115 1.94 18.86 17.12
C ALA A 115 0.96 19.93 17.65
N GLY A 116 -0.15 20.15 16.93
CA GLY A 116 -1.28 20.95 17.41
C GLY A 116 -2.05 20.23 18.52
N GLY A 117 -1.38 19.93 19.63
CA GLY A 117 -2.01 19.50 20.87
C GLY A 117 -2.36 20.75 21.68
N ASP A 118 -3.54 21.31 21.48
CA ASP A 118 -4.09 22.28 22.43
C ASP A 118 -4.16 21.60 23.81
N THR A 119 -3.57 22.26 24.81
CA THR A 119 -3.71 21.92 26.23
C THR A 119 -5.19 21.76 26.58
N VAL A 120 -5.50 20.65 27.25
CA VAL A 120 -6.80 20.22 27.75
C VAL A 120 -7.70 21.40 28.13
N SER A 121 -8.67 21.73 27.28
CA SER A 121 -9.89 22.41 27.72
C SER A 121 -10.93 21.33 27.94
N ASP A 122 -11.50 21.27 29.15
CA ASP A 122 -12.29 20.15 29.73
C ASP A 122 -13.59 19.76 28.98
N LYS A 123 -13.83 20.23 27.75
CA LYS A 123 -15.10 19.99 27.03
C LYS A 123 -14.95 19.54 25.58
N ARG A 124 -13.75 19.40 25.03
CA ARG A 124 -13.55 18.88 23.65
C ARG A 124 -12.55 17.72 23.64
N PRO A 125 -12.79 16.67 22.83
CA PRO A 125 -11.79 15.63 22.65
C PRO A 125 -10.49 16.25 22.14
N PRO A 126 -9.31 15.79 22.60
CA PRO A 126 -8.03 16.38 22.21
C PRO A 126 -7.83 16.30 20.69
N ARG A 127 -7.19 17.33 20.13
CA ARG A 127 -6.81 17.34 18.71
C ARG A 127 -5.74 16.30 18.46
N HIS A 128 -5.86 15.59 17.33
CA HIS A 128 -4.84 14.65 16.89
C HIS A 128 -3.76 15.38 16.09
N ARG A 129 -2.54 14.85 16.09
CA ARG A 129 -1.36 15.40 15.39
C ARG A 129 -1.45 15.19 13.88
N PHE A 130 -1.89 14.00 13.48
CA PHE A 130 -2.09 13.59 12.08
C PHE A 130 -3.00 12.36 12.01
N THR A 131 -3.43 12.03 10.79
CA THR A 131 -4.33 10.92 10.50
C THR A 131 -3.62 9.83 9.68
N LEU A 132 -3.73 8.59 10.11
CA LEU A 132 -3.30 7.41 9.36
C LEU A 132 -4.50 6.78 8.64
N ILE A 133 -4.37 6.52 7.35
CA ILE A 133 -5.41 5.88 6.56
C ILE A 133 -4.88 4.57 5.99
N PHE A 134 -5.55 3.47 6.30
CA PHE A 134 -5.11 2.12 5.96
C PHE A 134 -6.27 1.15 5.72
N ASP A 135 -6.00 0.05 5.02
CA ASP A 135 -7.04 -0.93 4.65
C ASP A 135 -7.54 -1.76 5.85
N ARG A 136 -8.52 -2.64 5.62
CA ARG A 136 -9.18 -3.54 6.58
C ARG A 136 -8.21 -4.43 7.36
N GLU A 137 -6.99 -4.61 6.90
CA GLU A 137 -5.95 -5.35 7.62
C GLU A 137 -5.53 -4.64 8.91
N GLY A 138 -5.65 -3.31 8.97
CA GLY A 138 -5.40 -2.52 10.18
C GLY A 138 -6.56 -2.51 11.17
N TYR A 139 -7.63 -3.29 10.93
CA TYR A 139 -8.78 -3.31 11.82
C TYR A 139 -8.47 -4.02 13.15
N SER A 140 -8.24 -3.24 14.21
CA SER A 140 -8.18 -3.72 15.60
C SER A 140 -8.61 -2.60 16.56
N PRO A 141 -9.65 -2.81 17.38
CA PRO A 141 -10.06 -1.83 18.38
C PRO A 141 -8.94 -1.49 19.38
N GLU A 142 -8.12 -2.46 19.76
CA GLU A 142 -6.99 -2.29 20.68
C GLU A 142 -5.92 -1.39 20.05
N PHE A 143 -5.62 -1.61 18.76
CA PHE A 143 -4.70 -0.77 18.01
C PHE A 143 -5.21 0.68 17.87
N PHE A 144 -6.50 0.86 17.57
CA PHE A 144 -7.09 2.20 17.49
C PHE A 144 -6.98 2.97 18.81
N SER A 145 -7.16 2.28 19.95
CA SER A 145 -6.98 2.89 21.28
C SER A 145 -5.54 3.38 21.46
N ARG A 146 -4.54 2.55 21.14
CA ARG A 146 -3.12 2.93 21.28
C ARG A 146 -2.70 4.06 20.35
N LEU A 147 -3.26 4.14 19.14
CA LEU A 147 -3.06 5.30 18.25
C LEU A 147 -3.66 6.57 18.86
N LYS A 148 -4.88 6.48 19.38
CA LYS A 148 -5.57 7.59 20.03
C LYS A 148 -4.80 8.09 21.25
N ASP A 149 -4.25 7.20 22.07
CA ASP A 149 -3.42 7.54 23.24
C ASP A 149 -2.16 8.33 22.84
N GLN A 150 -1.65 8.07 21.62
CA GLN A 150 -0.53 8.80 21.02
C GLN A 150 -0.98 10.06 20.25
N HIS A 151 -2.25 10.46 20.38
CA HIS A 151 -2.85 11.60 19.67
C HIS A 151 -2.78 11.44 18.14
N VAL A 152 -2.90 10.22 17.63
CA VAL A 152 -2.93 9.91 16.19
C VAL A 152 -4.31 9.41 15.82
N ALA A 153 -4.93 10.08 14.85
CA ALA A 153 -6.21 9.64 14.32
C ALA A 153 -6.00 8.51 13.30
N CYS A 154 -6.98 7.63 13.16
CA CYS A 154 -6.99 6.63 12.13
C CYS A 154 -8.31 6.65 11.34
N VAL A 155 -8.24 6.26 10.07
CA VAL A 155 -9.39 5.99 9.21
C VAL A 155 -9.18 4.64 8.55
N THR A 156 -10.15 3.74 8.68
CA THR A 156 -10.10 2.43 8.03
C THR A 156 -11.50 1.93 7.72
N TYR A 157 -11.61 0.92 6.87
CA TYR A 157 -12.88 0.27 6.59
C TYR A 157 -13.35 -0.55 7.80
N HIS A 158 -14.65 -0.53 8.06
CA HIS A 158 -15.26 -1.41 9.04
C HIS A 158 -15.25 -2.84 8.49
N LYS A 159 -14.49 -3.74 9.13
CA LYS A 159 -14.38 -5.15 8.71
C LYS A 159 -15.66 -5.95 8.95
N PHE A 160 -16.41 -5.62 10.00
CA PHE A 160 -17.63 -6.32 10.42
C PHE A 160 -18.79 -5.33 10.66
N PRO A 161 -19.24 -4.61 9.61
CA PRO A 161 -20.35 -3.69 9.77
C PRO A 161 -21.62 -4.46 10.14
N GLN A 162 -22.41 -3.86 11.03
CA GLN A 162 -23.78 -4.31 11.29
C GLN A 162 -24.67 -4.09 10.05
N GLU A 163 -25.95 -4.42 10.18
CA GLU A 163 -26.97 -4.26 9.13
C GLU A 163 -26.93 -2.88 8.44
N ASN A 164 -27.44 -2.86 7.21
CA ASN A 164 -27.54 -1.65 6.40
C ASN A 164 -28.41 -0.61 7.12
N TRP A 165 -27.97 0.65 7.08
CA TRP A 165 -28.77 1.77 7.59
C TRP A 165 -29.90 2.12 6.61
N PRO A 166 -31.01 2.69 7.09
CA PRO A 166 -32.05 3.23 6.22
C PRO A 166 -31.46 4.22 5.18
N VAL A 167 -31.96 4.16 3.95
CA VAL A 167 -31.45 4.99 2.83
C VAL A 167 -31.72 6.47 3.06
N GLU A 168 -32.77 6.78 3.82
CA GLU A 168 -33.24 8.11 4.17
C GLU A 168 -32.25 8.87 5.07
N GLU A 169 -31.34 8.17 5.75
CA GLU A 169 -30.30 8.79 6.58
C GLU A 169 -29.13 9.32 5.76
N PHE A 170 -29.03 8.97 4.48
CA PHE A 170 -27.95 9.39 3.61
C PHE A 170 -28.32 10.70 2.91
N TYR A 171 -27.42 11.67 3.00
CA TYR A 171 -27.57 12.96 2.32
C TYR A 171 -26.38 13.23 1.42
N ALA A 172 -26.65 13.94 0.32
CA ALA A 172 -25.66 14.30 -0.67
C ALA A 172 -24.70 15.34 -0.08
N GLN A 173 -23.41 15.01 -0.03
CA GLN A 173 -22.34 15.90 0.38
C GLN A 173 -21.35 16.06 -0.78
N THR A 174 -21.06 17.31 -1.14
CA THR A 174 -20.10 17.63 -2.20
C THR A 174 -18.72 17.78 -1.60
N VAL A 175 -17.73 17.07 -2.16
CA VAL A 175 -16.34 17.14 -1.73
C VAL A 175 -15.45 17.47 -2.90
N ARG A 176 -14.55 18.44 -2.70
CA ARG A 176 -13.48 18.73 -3.65
C ARG A 176 -12.32 17.76 -3.41
N LEU A 177 -11.99 16.99 -4.44
CA LEU A 177 -10.85 16.09 -4.46
C LEU A 177 -9.54 16.85 -4.62
N VAL A 178 -8.42 16.19 -4.33
CA VAL A 178 -7.07 16.74 -4.53
C VAL A 178 -6.79 17.03 -6.00
N SER A 179 -7.46 16.34 -6.92
CA SER A 179 -7.42 16.62 -8.38
C SER A 179 -8.10 17.93 -8.77
N GLY A 180 -8.80 18.60 -7.84
CA GLY A 180 -9.59 19.81 -8.08
C GLY A 180 -11.04 19.55 -8.47
N GLU A 181 -11.38 18.32 -8.87
CA GLU A 181 -12.74 17.89 -9.21
C GLU A 181 -13.64 17.85 -7.98
N SER A 182 -14.93 18.16 -8.15
CA SER A 182 -15.93 18.01 -7.09
C SER A 182 -16.75 16.75 -7.31
N VAL A 183 -16.82 15.91 -6.29
CA VAL A 183 -17.59 14.66 -6.31
C VAL A 183 -18.68 14.73 -5.25
N VAL A 184 -19.89 14.36 -5.64
CA VAL A 184 -21.02 14.22 -4.72
C VAL A 184 -21.03 12.80 -4.16
N MET A 185 -21.12 12.67 -2.84
CA MET A 185 -21.21 11.39 -2.14
C MET A 185 -22.44 11.39 -1.23
N ASN A 186 -23.24 10.33 -1.29
CA ASN A 186 -24.33 10.11 -0.34
C ASN A 186 -23.75 9.48 0.92
N LEU A 187 -23.72 10.26 2.01
CA LEU A 187 -23.06 9.89 3.26
C LEU A 187 -24.03 9.94 4.43
N ALA A 188 -23.84 9.04 5.38
CA ALA A 188 -24.48 9.04 6.69
C ALA A 188 -23.42 8.83 7.77
N GLU A 189 -23.63 9.39 8.96
CA GLU A 189 -22.70 9.29 10.09
C GLU A 189 -23.44 8.87 11.36
N ARG A 190 -22.87 7.92 12.11
CA ARG A 190 -23.30 7.56 13.47
C ARG A 190 -22.11 7.30 14.38
N GLY A 191 -22.33 7.36 15.69
CA GLY A 191 -21.38 6.85 16.67
C GLY A 191 -21.50 5.32 16.83
N THR A 192 -20.37 4.65 17.09
CA THR A 192 -20.35 3.21 17.38
C THR A 192 -19.38 2.90 18.52
N TRP A 193 -19.76 2.00 19.41
CA TRP A 193 -18.92 1.53 20.51
C TRP A 193 -18.28 0.19 20.13
N MET A 194 -16.96 0.12 20.28
CA MET A 194 -16.22 -1.12 20.13
C MET A 194 -16.24 -1.94 21.42
N LYS A 195 -15.92 -3.24 21.31
CA LYS A 195 -15.91 -4.18 22.44
C LYS A 195 -14.97 -3.78 23.58
N ASN A 196 -13.90 -3.05 23.27
CA ASN A 196 -12.95 -2.53 24.23
C ASN A 196 -13.39 -1.20 24.86
N GLY A 197 -14.63 -0.77 24.64
CA GLY A 197 -15.15 0.51 25.14
C GLY A 197 -14.67 1.73 24.36
N LEU A 198 -14.03 1.57 23.19
CA LEU A 198 -13.65 2.71 22.37
C LEU A 198 -14.84 3.21 21.55
N TRP A 199 -15.22 4.48 21.73
CA TRP A 199 -16.18 5.15 20.85
C TRP A 199 -15.51 5.62 19.57
N LEU A 200 -16.14 5.34 18.43
CA LEU A 200 -15.67 5.71 17.10
C LEU A 200 -16.80 6.37 16.31
N ARG A 201 -16.43 7.23 15.37
CA ARG A 201 -17.36 7.67 14.32
C ARG A 201 -17.39 6.60 13.24
N GLN A 202 -18.59 6.22 12.83
CA GLN A 202 -18.83 5.37 11.68
C GLN A 202 -19.45 6.22 10.58
N ILE A 203 -18.77 6.33 9.45
CA ILE A 203 -19.26 7.01 8.25
C ILE A 203 -19.60 5.92 7.24
N ARG A 204 -20.79 5.97 6.65
CA ARG A 204 -21.20 5.08 5.56
C ARG A 204 -21.40 5.86 4.28
N LYS A 205 -20.90 5.32 3.16
CA LYS A 205 -21.22 5.78 1.81
C LYS A 205 -22.21 4.83 1.16
N LEU A 206 -23.31 5.37 0.65
CA LEU A 206 -24.26 4.63 -0.17
C LEU A 206 -23.86 4.70 -1.65
N SER A 207 -23.78 3.55 -2.31
CA SER A 207 -23.56 3.46 -3.76
C SER A 207 -24.90 3.51 -4.52
N ALA A 208 -24.85 3.80 -5.82
CA ALA A 208 -26.02 3.76 -6.70
C ALA A 208 -26.67 2.35 -6.77
N GLN A 209 -25.91 1.29 -6.44
CA GLN A 209 -26.41 -0.09 -6.39
C GLN A 209 -26.98 -0.45 -5.01
N GLY A 210 -27.08 0.50 -4.08
CA GLY A 210 -27.58 0.26 -2.71
C GLY A 210 -26.55 -0.34 -1.76
N HIS A 211 -25.29 -0.54 -2.18
CA HIS A 211 -24.24 -1.04 -1.31
C HIS A 211 -23.77 0.05 -0.34
N GLN A 212 -23.58 -0.30 0.93
CA GLN A 212 -23.08 0.61 1.96
C GLN A 212 -21.64 0.26 2.34
N THR A 213 -20.72 1.17 2.04
CA THR A 213 -19.32 1.04 2.48
C THR A 213 -19.15 1.74 3.82
N ALA A 214 -18.87 0.97 4.87
CA ALA A 214 -18.65 1.48 6.22
C ALA A 214 -17.16 1.80 6.48
N ILE A 215 -16.92 2.97 7.04
CA ILE A 215 -15.63 3.53 7.42
C ILE A 215 -15.68 3.86 8.91
N LEU A 216 -14.60 3.61 9.63
CA LEU A 216 -14.43 3.96 11.03
C LEU A 216 -13.33 4.99 11.18
N THR A 217 -13.51 5.90 12.13
CA THR A 217 -12.48 6.89 12.45
C THR A 217 -12.44 7.31 13.92
N THR A 218 -11.24 7.58 14.39
CA THR A 218 -10.95 8.26 15.67
C THR A 218 -10.75 9.78 15.49
N ASP A 219 -10.88 10.30 14.27
CA ASP A 219 -10.93 11.74 14.04
C ASP A 219 -12.31 12.27 14.41
N TYR A 220 -12.42 12.96 15.54
CA TYR A 220 -13.69 13.49 16.06
C TYR A 220 -14.00 14.93 15.63
N HIS A 221 -13.11 15.56 14.86
CA HIS A 221 -13.21 16.99 14.55
C HIS A 221 -13.42 17.26 13.07
N ALA A 222 -12.78 16.49 12.18
CA ALA A 222 -12.92 16.73 10.75
C ALA A 222 -14.30 16.35 10.22
N ASP A 223 -14.74 17.05 9.17
CA ASP A 223 -16.01 16.76 8.51
C ASP A 223 -16.01 15.33 7.92
N ALA A 224 -17.18 14.68 7.93
CA ALA A 224 -17.33 13.32 7.42
C ALA A 224 -17.01 13.22 5.93
N ALA A 225 -17.38 14.25 5.15
CA ALA A 225 -17.21 14.27 3.70
C ALA A 225 -15.73 14.18 3.27
N PRO A 226 -14.83 15.07 3.72
CA PRO A 226 -13.39 14.97 3.40
C PRO A 226 -12.73 13.68 3.91
N LEU A 227 -13.14 13.16 5.07
CA LEU A 227 -12.62 11.90 5.60
C LEU A 227 -13.03 10.71 4.73
N ALA A 228 -14.31 10.63 4.36
CA ALA A 228 -14.82 9.62 3.45
C ALA A 228 -14.11 9.72 2.10
N ALA A 229 -14.00 10.92 1.53
CA ALA A 229 -13.31 11.14 0.26
C ALA A 229 -11.85 10.71 0.33
N SER A 230 -11.13 11.01 1.42
CA SER A 230 -9.74 10.56 1.62
C SER A 230 -9.65 9.03 1.67
N MET A 231 -10.58 8.36 2.37
CA MET A 231 -10.60 6.90 2.41
C MET A 231 -10.81 6.27 1.02
N PHE A 232 -11.68 6.83 0.19
CA PHE A 232 -11.87 6.37 -1.20
C PHE A 232 -10.71 6.75 -2.12
N ALA A 233 -10.08 7.90 -1.89
CA ALA A 233 -8.91 8.36 -2.62
C ALA A 233 -7.65 7.52 -2.33
N ARG A 234 -7.67 6.63 -1.32
CA ARG A 234 -6.59 5.64 -1.05
C ARG A 234 -6.21 4.82 -2.29
N TRP A 235 -7.12 4.65 -3.25
CA TRP A 235 -6.83 4.03 -4.55
C TRP A 235 -5.66 4.71 -5.30
N SER A 236 -5.30 5.95 -4.96
CA SER A 236 -4.09 6.62 -5.45
C SER A 236 -2.81 5.82 -5.16
N GLN A 237 -2.72 5.09 -4.04
CA GLN A 237 -1.59 4.20 -3.76
C GLN A 237 -1.52 3.02 -4.73
N GLU A 238 -2.65 2.42 -5.08
CA GLU A 238 -2.68 1.37 -6.09
C GLU A 238 -2.27 1.91 -7.47
N ASN A 239 -2.70 3.12 -7.81
CA ASN A 239 -2.25 3.81 -9.01
C ASN A 239 -0.73 4.05 -8.98
N PHE A 240 -0.17 4.48 -7.85
CA PHE A 240 1.28 4.59 -7.65
C PHE A 240 1.96 3.24 -7.88
N PHE A 241 1.54 2.16 -7.22
CA PHE A 241 2.16 0.83 -7.38
C PHE A 241 2.07 0.32 -8.82
N LYS A 242 0.92 0.49 -9.48
CA LYS A 242 0.74 0.08 -10.88
C LYS A 242 1.69 0.85 -11.80
N TYR A 243 1.77 2.16 -11.62
CA TYR A 243 2.61 3.03 -12.44
C TYR A 243 4.10 2.82 -12.18
N ALA A 244 4.52 2.82 -10.91
CA ALA A 244 5.90 2.64 -10.49
C ALA A 244 6.46 1.26 -10.87
N ARG A 245 5.64 0.20 -10.83
CA ARG A 245 6.05 -1.11 -11.37
C ARG A 245 6.34 -1.08 -12.85
N LYS A 246 5.47 -0.45 -13.64
CA LYS A 246 5.57 -0.42 -15.09
C LYS A 246 6.72 0.47 -15.58
N HIS A 247 6.89 1.63 -14.95
CA HIS A 247 7.77 2.70 -15.48
C HIS A 247 9.02 2.96 -14.64
N PHE A 248 9.04 2.58 -13.36
CA PHE A 248 10.20 2.79 -12.45
C PHE A 248 10.82 1.47 -11.95
N ALA A 249 10.37 0.34 -12.49
CA ALA A 249 10.86 -0.99 -12.12
C ALA A 249 10.82 -1.26 -10.60
N LEU A 250 9.73 -0.87 -9.95
CA LEU A 250 9.54 -1.01 -8.49
C LEU A 250 9.90 -2.41 -7.97
N ASP A 251 9.44 -3.45 -8.67
CA ASP A 251 9.59 -4.86 -8.27
C ASP A 251 10.97 -5.47 -8.63
N ARG A 252 11.87 -4.75 -9.32
CA ARG A 252 13.17 -5.32 -9.73
C ARG A 252 14.16 -5.38 -8.56
N LEU A 253 14.93 -6.47 -8.53
CA LEU A 253 16.04 -6.65 -7.59
C LEU A 253 17.13 -5.58 -7.82
N ALA A 254 17.51 -4.89 -6.74
CA ALA A 254 18.58 -3.90 -6.75
C ALA A 254 19.97 -4.57 -6.79
N ASP A 255 20.14 -5.63 -6.01
CA ASP A 255 21.34 -6.46 -5.98
C ASP A 255 21.02 -7.94 -5.70
N TYR A 256 22.07 -8.73 -5.48
CA TYR A 256 22.01 -10.17 -5.16
C TYR A 256 22.59 -10.46 -3.76
N GLN A 257 22.82 -9.43 -2.95
CA GLN A 257 23.42 -9.64 -1.64
C GLN A 257 22.40 -10.24 -0.69
N THR A 258 22.86 -11.13 0.18
CA THR A 258 22.04 -11.74 1.22
C THR A 258 22.68 -11.50 2.57
N GLU A 259 21.86 -11.37 3.60
CA GLU A 259 22.28 -11.17 4.98
C GLU A 259 21.54 -12.14 5.90
N ALA A 260 22.12 -12.40 7.07
CA ALA A 260 21.46 -13.21 8.09
C ALA A 260 20.21 -12.49 8.57
N VAL A 261 19.15 -13.25 8.82
CA VAL A 261 17.97 -12.70 9.48
C VAL A 261 18.20 -12.77 10.99
N ASP A 262 17.73 -11.76 11.71
CA ASP A 262 17.78 -11.76 13.16
C ASP A 262 17.05 -12.99 13.72
N GLU A 263 17.76 -13.76 14.55
CA GLU A 263 17.30 -15.01 15.14
C GLU A 263 16.03 -14.85 15.99
N THR A 264 15.78 -13.64 16.50
CA THR A 264 14.63 -13.31 17.35
C THR A 264 13.35 -13.04 16.57
N VAL A 265 13.43 -12.89 15.24
CA VAL A 265 12.26 -12.62 14.39
C VAL A 265 11.27 -13.77 14.50
N VAL A 266 10.02 -13.41 14.80
CA VAL A 266 8.92 -14.35 14.97
C VAL A 266 8.19 -14.53 13.66
N LEU A 267 7.93 -15.78 13.28
CA LEU A 267 7.12 -16.12 12.11
C LEU A 267 6.06 -17.18 12.42
N VAL A 268 5.12 -17.35 11.50
CA VAL A 268 4.13 -18.43 11.58
C VAL A 268 4.83 -19.76 11.34
N ASN A 269 4.72 -20.68 12.29
CA ASN A 269 5.32 -22.00 12.22
C ASN A 269 4.86 -22.73 10.93
N PRO A 270 5.78 -23.14 10.04
CA PRO A 270 5.44 -23.83 8.80
C PRO A 270 4.68 -25.15 9.01
N ALA A 271 4.96 -25.87 10.11
CA ALA A 271 4.19 -27.05 10.50
C ALA A 271 2.74 -26.67 10.86
N TYR A 272 2.54 -25.62 11.65
CA TYR A 272 1.20 -25.08 11.96
C TYR A 272 0.45 -24.67 10.69
N ARG A 273 1.13 -23.96 9.77
CA ARG A 273 0.54 -23.52 8.50
C ARG A 273 0.09 -24.70 7.64
N THR A 274 0.87 -25.77 7.59
CA THR A 274 0.53 -27.00 6.87
C THR A 274 -0.70 -27.67 7.47
N LEU A 275 -0.73 -27.81 8.80
CA LEU A 275 -1.87 -28.36 9.53
C LEU A 275 -3.13 -27.49 9.35
N ASP A 276 -3.03 -26.16 9.41
CA ASP A 276 -4.17 -25.27 9.17
C ASP A 276 -4.72 -25.40 7.75
N GLY A 277 -3.84 -25.56 6.75
CA GLY A 277 -4.21 -25.84 5.37
C GLY A 277 -4.96 -27.17 5.23
N GLN A 278 -4.47 -28.23 5.88
CA GLN A 278 -5.12 -29.54 5.91
C GLN A 278 -6.49 -29.49 6.60
N VAL A 279 -6.60 -28.78 7.74
CA VAL A 279 -7.88 -28.56 8.44
C VAL A 279 -8.88 -27.87 7.53
N ARG A 280 -8.51 -26.78 6.84
CA ARG A 280 -9.41 -26.07 5.91
C ARG A 280 -9.84 -26.95 4.74
N SER A 281 -8.90 -27.71 4.17
CA SER A 281 -9.18 -28.64 3.06
C SER A 281 -10.14 -29.75 3.48
N CYS A 282 -9.87 -30.41 4.62
CA CYS A 282 -10.73 -31.46 5.17
C CYS A 282 -12.11 -30.91 5.53
N GLN A 283 -12.19 -29.72 6.14
CA GLN A 283 -13.46 -29.07 6.45
C GLN A 283 -14.27 -28.73 5.20
N ALA A 284 -13.64 -28.20 4.14
CA ALA A 284 -14.32 -27.92 2.87
C ALA A 284 -14.85 -29.20 2.21
N LYS A 285 -14.07 -30.30 2.25
CA LYS A 285 -14.50 -31.62 1.77
C LYS A 285 -15.67 -32.17 2.60
N LEU A 286 -15.62 -32.06 3.93
CA LEU A 286 -16.69 -32.48 4.82
C LEU A 286 -17.99 -31.72 4.53
N GLN A 287 -17.93 -30.39 4.41
CA GLN A 287 -19.09 -29.55 4.06
C GLN A 287 -19.69 -29.95 2.71
N ARG A 288 -18.85 -30.29 1.73
CA ARG A 288 -19.33 -30.75 0.41
C ARG A 288 -20.06 -32.10 0.51
N SER A 289 -19.55 -33.05 1.28
CA SER A 289 -20.22 -34.35 1.49
C SER A 289 -21.49 -34.22 2.34
N LEU A 290 -21.52 -33.33 3.33
CA LEU A 290 -22.74 -33.03 4.08
C LEU A 290 -23.82 -32.42 3.17
N ALA A 291 -23.44 -31.50 2.28
CA ALA A 291 -24.36 -30.92 1.29
C ALA A 291 -24.89 -31.98 0.31
N GLU A 292 -24.01 -32.87 -0.18
CA GLU A 292 -24.40 -33.98 -1.07
C GLU A 292 -25.33 -34.97 -0.37
N PHE A 293 -25.03 -35.34 0.87
CA PHE A 293 -25.89 -36.20 1.69
C PHE A 293 -27.27 -35.55 1.95
N GLY A 294 -27.30 -34.24 2.25
CA GLY A 294 -28.54 -33.48 2.42
C GLY A 294 -29.36 -33.36 1.14
N ALA A 295 -28.71 -33.13 -0.01
CA ALA A 295 -29.36 -33.08 -1.32
C ALA A 295 -29.87 -34.44 -1.81
N THR A 296 -29.30 -35.53 -1.29
CA THR A 296 -29.74 -36.89 -1.58
C THR A 296 -31.03 -37.24 -0.86
N ALA A 297 -31.56 -36.43 0.07
CA ALA A 297 -32.87 -36.68 0.68
C ALA A 297 -34.01 -36.61 -0.36
N CYS A 298 -34.60 -37.75 -0.73
CA CYS A 298 -35.72 -37.81 -1.67
C CYS A 298 -37.01 -37.26 -1.05
N VAL A 299 -37.73 -36.44 -1.81
CA VAL A 299 -39.06 -35.88 -1.47
C VAL A 299 -40.20 -36.75 -2.07
N GLU A 300 -39.90 -37.64 -3.02
CA GLU A 300 -40.87 -38.51 -3.70
C GLU A 300 -40.55 -40.02 -3.52
N PRO A 301 -41.57 -40.90 -3.57
CA PRO A 301 -41.38 -42.35 -3.40
C PRO A 301 -40.59 -42.97 -4.56
N ILE A 302 -39.41 -43.52 -4.24
CA ILE A 302 -38.49 -44.15 -5.19
C ILE A 302 -38.97 -45.55 -5.56
N GLU A 303 -38.90 -45.95 -6.84
CA GLU A 303 -39.18 -47.32 -7.28
C GLU A 303 -38.25 -48.38 -6.63
N PRO A 304 -38.72 -49.60 -6.34
CA PRO A 304 -37.96 -50.63 -5.61
C PRO A 304 -36.58 -50.96 -6.21
N ARG A 305 -36.44 -50.93 -7.54
CA ARG A 305 -35.17 -51.23 -8.23
C ARG A 305 -34.10 -50.12 -8.08
N GLN A 306 -34.50 -48.88 -7.84
CA GLN A 306 -33.58 -47.75 -7.69
C GLN A 306 -33.21 -47.49 -6.22
N MET A 307 -34.03 -48.00 -5.28
CA MET A 307 -33.85 -47.90 -3.83
C MET A 307 -32.52 -48.50 -3.34
N GLU A 308 -32.11 -49.64 -3.88
CA GLU A 308 -30.89 -50.32 -3.43
C GLU A 308 -29.63 -49.51 -3.78
N SER A 309 -29.54 -48.98 -5.01
CA SER A 309 -28.45 -48.09 -5.43
C SER A 309 -28.42 -46.78 -4.62
N TYR A 310 -29.60 -46.30 -4.23
CA TYR A 310 -29.79 -45.09 -3.44
C TYR A 310 -29.29 -45.29 -2.00
N LEU A 311 -29.67 -46.39 -1.36
CA LEU A 311 -29.21 -46.76 -0.02
C LEU A 311 -27.70 -46.99 0.02
N GLN A 312 -27.12 -47.64 -0.99
CA GLN A 312 -25.67 -47.83 -1.10
C GLN A 312 -24.91 -46.50 -1.21
N LYS A 313 -25.38 -45.57 -2.06
CA LYS A 313 -24.78 -44.22 -2.18
C LYS A 313 -24.88 -43.44 -0.87
N LYS A 314 -26.01 -43.53 -0.18
CA LYS A 314 -26.22 -42.84 1.10
C LYS A 314 -25.34 -43.42 2.20
N ALA A 315 -25.20 -44.74 2.27
CA ALA A 315 -24.30 -45.41 3.21
C ALA A 315 -22.83 -45.04 2.95
N ALA A 316 -22.39 -45.04 1.69
CA ALA A 316 -21.03 -44.62 1.32
C ALA A 316 -20.75 -43.14 1.66
N LEU A 317 -21.73 -42.25 1.46
CA LEU A 317 -21.60 -40.84 1.86
C LEU A 317 -21.54 -40.67 3.38
N GLN A 318 -22.35 -41.43 4.13
CA GLN A 318 -22.34 -41.44 5.59
C GLN A 318 -20.97 -41.88 6.14
N GLU A 319 -20.42 -42.99 5.62
CA GLU A 319 -19.09 -43.48 5.99
C GLU A 319 -18.00 -42.44 5.67
N CYS A 320 -18.10 -41.79 4.50
CA CYS A 320 -17.18 -40.73 4.12
C CYS A 320 -17.26 -39.50 5.05
N ILE A 321 -18.46 -39.14 5.51
CA ILE A 321 -18.69 -38.06 6.49
C ILE A 321 -18.06 -38.41 7.83
N GLU A 322 -18.28 -39.63 8.32
CA GLU A 322 -17.72 -40.11 9.59
C GLU A 322 -16.18 -40.12 9.55
N GLN A 323 -15.60 -40.68 8.49
CA GLN A 323 -14.15 -40.70 8.28
C GLN A 323 -13.56 -39.28 8.26
N ARG A 324 -14.14 -38.36 7.48
CA ARG A 324 -13.67 -36.97 7.40
C ARG A 324 -13.86 -36.22 8.70
N THR A 325 -14.89 -36.54 9.47
CA THR A 325 -15.12 -35.95 10.80
C THR A 325 -14.03 -36.37 11.79
N ALA A 326 -13.67 -37.66 11.80
CA ALA A 326 -12.59 -38.18 12.63
C ALA A 326 -11.20 -37.62 12.21
N GLU A 327 -10.94 -37.53 10.91
CA GLU A 327 -9.73 -36.91 10.36
C GLU A 327 -9.65 -35.43 10.77
N LEU A 328 -10.74 -34.67 10.62
CA LEU A 328 -10.80 -33.27 11.01
C LEU A 328 -10.56 -33.06 12.51
N ALA A 329 -11.08 -33.95 13.36
CA ALA A 329 -10.84 -33.90 14.80
C ALA A 329 -9.35 -34.11 15.14
N THR A 330 -8.72 -35.10 14.51
CA THR A 330 -7.29 -35.39 14.65
C THR A 330 -6.43 -34.21 14.20
N LEU A 331 -6.70 -33.66 13.01
CA LEU A 331 -5.98 -32.50 12.47
C LEU A 331 -6.16 -31.26 13.35
N LYS A 332 -7.36 -31.02 13.88
CA LYS A 332 -7.61 -29.91 14.82
C LYS A 332 -6.84 -30.07 16.12
N LYS A 333 -6.70 -31.30 16.64
CA LYS A 333 -5.92 -31.60 17.84
C LYS A 333 -4.43 -31.34 17.59
N ALA A 334 -3.86 -31.93 16.53
CA ALA A 334 -2.46 -31.71 16.15
C ALA A 334 -2.15 -30.21 15.94
N ARG A 335 -3.03 -29.47 15.26
CA ARG A 335 -2.90 -28.02 15.07
C ARG A 335 -2.92 -27.25 16.40
N LYS A 336 -3.73 -27.68 17.38
CA LYS A 336 -3.81 -27.03 18.70
C LYS A 336 -2.55 -27.27 19.54
N GLU A 337 -1.93 -28.44 19.41
CA GLU A 337 -0.69 -28.80 20.10
C GLU A 337 0.55 -28.14 19.47
N THR A 338 0.47 -27.79 18.18
CA THR A 338 1.57 -27.11 17.48
C THR A 338 1.58 -25.61 17.79
N PRO A 339 2.70 -25.02 18.22
CA PRO A 339 2.79 -23.59 18.46
C PRO A 339 2.56 -22.83 17.14
N ARG A 340 1.70 -21.81 17.19
CA ARG A 340 1.36 -21.00 16.01
C ARG A 340 2.53 -20.16 15.51
N HIS A 341 3.35 -19.67 16.43
CA HIS A 341 4.50 -18.82 16.12
C HIS A 341 5.77 -19.42 16.74
N ILE A 342 6.88 -19.28 16.02
CA ILE A 342 8.22 -19.70 16.43
C ILE A 342 9.23 -18.64 15.98
N THR A 343 10.41 -18.62 16.60
CA THR A 343 11.51 -17.74 16.16
C THR A 343 12.26 -18.36 14.98
N ILE A 344 13.07 -17.57 14.28
CA ILE A 344 13.96 -18.10 13.22
C ILE A 344 14.98 -19.09 13.79
N LYS A 345 15.44 -18.88 15.02
CA LYS A 345 16.33 -19.82 15.70
C LYS A 345 15.73 -21.22 15.82
N ASP A 346 14.43 -21.29 16.09
CA ASP A 346 13.69 -22.53 16.30
C ASP A 346 13.23 -23.19 14.99
N LEU A 347 13.49 -22.57 13.83
CA LEU A 347 13.18 -23.19 12.53
C LEU A 347 14.07 -24.42 12.28
N PRO A 348 13.50 -25.49 11.70
CA PRO A 348 14.28 -26.60 11.17
C PRO A 348 15.36 -26.08 10.21
N GLU A 349 16.54 -26.69 10.23
CA GLU A 349 17.69 -26.21 9.42
C GLU A 349 17.36 -26.12 7.92
N ALA A 350 16.59 -27.06 7.40
CA ALA A 350 16.13 -27.08 6.00
C ALA A 350 15.18 -25.91 5.64
N GLU A 351 14.55 -25.27 6.63
CA GLU A 351 13.62 -24.15 6.46
C GLU A 351 14.23 -22.79 6.85
N ARG A 352 15.46 -22.79 7.39
CA ARG A 352 16.20 -21.55 7.64
C ARG A 352 16.55 -20.88 6.32
N PHE A 353 16.46 -19.56 6.29
CA PHE A 353 16.73 -18.77 5.09
C PHE A 353 17.52 -17.51 5.41
N LYS A 354 18.18 -16.98 4.39
CA LYS A 354 18.78 -15.65 4.42
C LYS A 354 17.83 -14.63 3.82
N GLN A 355 17.88 -13.40 4.29
CA GLN A 355 17.15 -12.31 3.65
C GLN A 355 17.97 -11.65 2.55
N LEU A 356 17.28 -10.93 1.67
CA LEU A 356 17.94 -10.04 0.70
C LEU A 356 18.42 -8.79 1.42
N SER A 357 19.63 -8.33 1.11
CA SER A 357 20.15 -7.08 1.64
C SER A 357 19.22 -5.93 1.30
N THR A 358 18.90 -5.12 2.30
CA THR A 358 17.97 -3.98 2.15
C THR A 358 18.69 -2.69 1.78
N GLN A 359 20.01 -2.61 1.93
CA GLN A 359 20.76 -1.35 1.80
C GLN A 359 20.73 -0.76 0.39
N SER A 360 21.16 -1.54 -0.61
CA SER A 360 21.07 -1.15 -2.03
C SER A 360 19.65 -0.85 -2.46
N LYS A 361 18.68 -1.55 -1.86
CA LYS A 361 17.27 -1.36 -2.13
C LYS A 361 16.79 0.00 -1.60
N TYR A 362 17.16 0.41 -0.38
CA TYR A 362 16.84 1.75 0.11
C TYR A 362 17.38 2.84 -0.80
N VAL A 363 18.62 2.73 -1.28
CA VAL A 363 19.20 3.69 -2.23
C VAL A 363 18.36 3.76 -3.52
N ILE A 364 18.09 2.62 -4.14
CA ILE A 364 17.36 2.55 -5.41
C ILE A 364 15.91 3.03 -5.26
N ASP A 365 15.22 2.63 -4.20
CA ASP A 365 13.84 3.05 -3.99
C ASP A 365 13.75 4.54 -3.66
N THR A 366 14.74 5.10 -2.97
CA THR A 366 14.83 6.56 -2.76
C THR A 366 15.00 7.29 -4.09
N ILE A 367 15.85 6.80 -4.98
CA ILE A 367 15.99 7.35 -6.34
C ILE A 367 14.66 7.25 -7.12
N LYS A 368 13.98 6.09 -7.06
CA LYS A 368 12.67 5.91 -7.70
C LYS A 368 11.61 6.87 -7.14
N MET A 369 11.61 7.12 -5.82
CA MET A 369 10.71 8.08 -5.18
C MET A 369 10.97 9.49 -5.70
N ILE A 370 12.24 9.93 -5.72
CA ILE A 370 12.62 11.24 -6.28
C ILE A 370 12.12 11.38 -7.71
N ALA A 371 12.41 10.38 -8.56
CA ALA A 371 12.04 10.42 -9.96
C ALA A 371 10.51 10.42 -10.16
N TYR A 372 9.76 9.62 -9.39
CA TYR A 372 8.30 9.61 -9.43
C TYR A 372 7.71 10.95 -9.00
N ARG A 373 8.22 11.56 -7.92
CA ARG A 373 7.77 12.87 -7.44
C ARG A 373 8.08 13.98 -8.44
N ALA A 374 9.28 13.97 -9.03
CA ALA A 374 9.66 14.90 -10.09
C ALA A 374 8.77 14.79 -11.33
N GLU A 375 8.49 13.56 -11.79
CA GLU A 375 7.54 13.34 -12.89
C GLU A 375 6.12 13.78 -12.53
N THR A 376 5.70 13.59 -11.27
CA THR A 376 4.38 14.04 -10.81
C THR A 376 4.25 15.55 -10.81
N ALA A 377 5.29 16.27 -10.35
CA ALA A 377 5.34 17.73 -10.42
C ALA A 377 5.35 18.24 -11.88
N MET A 378 6.20 17.66 -12.74
CA MET A 378 6.21 17.99 -14.17
C MET A 378 4.86 17.69 -14.83
N ALA A 379 4.20 16.59 -14.48
CA ALA A 379 2.90 16.24 -15.04
C ALA A 379 1.81 17.23 -14.63
N ALA A 380 1.88 17.78 -13.42
CA ALA A 380 0.98 18.85 -12.98
C ALA A 380 1.19 20.11 -13.84
N THR A 381 2.44 20.56 -14.00
CA THR A 381 2.78 21.71 -14.87
C THR A 381 2.35 21.50 -16.32
N VAL A 382 2.61 20.31 -16.88
CA VAL A 382 2.21 19.97 -18.26
C VAL A 382 0.69 19.99 -18.42
N ARG A 383 -0.07 19.56 -17.41
CA ARG A 383 -1.55 19.58 -17.45
C ARG A 383 -2.12 21.00 -17.46
N GLU A 384 -1.47 21.94 -16.77
CA GLU A 384 -1.88 23.35 -16.80
C GLU A 384 -1.70 23.96 -18.19
N SER A 385 -0.63 23.58 -18.90
CA SER A 385 -0.33 24.05 -20.25
C SER A 385 -1.06 23.29 -21.36
N MET A 386 -1.52 22.06 -21.11
CA MET A 386 -2.34 21.30 -22.06
C MET A 386 -3.76 21.87 -22.09
N SER A 387 -4.21 22.36 -23.24
CA SER A 387 -5.63 22.73 -23.42
C SER A 387 -6.53 21.52 -23.14
N MET A 388 -7.79 21.78 -22.77
CA MET A 388 -8.83 20.87 -22.22
C MET A 388 -9.07 19.51 -22.94
N SER A 389 -8.32 19.19 -23.99
CA SER A 389 -8.53 18.01 -24.80
C SER A 389 -8.02 16.71 -24.16
N ARG A 390 -6.86 16.66 -23.46
CA ARG A 390 -6.24 15.37 -23.01
C ARG A 390 -5.31 15.44 -21.77
N PRO A 391 -5.78 15.85 -20.58
CA PRO A 391 -4.94 15.90 -19.36
C PRO A 391 -4.34 14.55 -18.93
N ASP A 392 -4.94 13.44 -19.38
CA ASP A 392 -4.45 12.08 -19.11
C ASP A 392 -3.19 11.70 -19.92
N GLU A 393 -2.87 12.46 -20.98
CA GLU A 393 -1.68 12.22 -21.81
C GLU A 393 -0.41 12.86 -21.26
N ALA A 394 -0.48 13.71 -20.22
CA ALA A 394 0.67 14.44 -19.68
C ALA A 394 1.86 13.53 -19.33
N ARG A 395 1.62 12.44 -18.58
CA ARG A 395 2.67 11.46 -18.27
C ARG A 395 3.17 10.70 -19.50
N THR A 396 2.33 10.54 -20.53
CA THR A 396 2.74 9.92 -21.79
C THR A 396 3.69 10.81 -22.57
N LEU A 397 3.39 12.10 -22.65
CA LEU A 397 4.27 13.09 -23.26
C LEU A 397 5.62 13.15 -22.52
N LEU A 398 5.61 13.24 -21.19
CA LEU A 398 6.85 13.28 -20.40
C LEU A 398 7.72 12.04 -20.61
N ARG A 399 7.12 10.84 -20.62
CA ARG A 399 7.88 9.61 -20.89
C ARG A 399 8.47 9.58 -22.29
N ALA A 400 7.76 10.11 -23.29
CA ALA A 400 8.30 10.24 -24.64
C ALA A 400 9.49 11.20 -24.66
N LEU A 401 9.38 12.34 -23.96
CA LEU A 401 10.46 13.31 -23.80
C LEU A 401 11.69 12.71 -23.10
N TYR A 402 11.52 11.84 -22.10
CA TYR A 402 12.66 11.18 -21.45
C TYR A 402 13.41 10.20 -22.35
N ALA A 403 12.81 9.79 -23.47
CA ALA A 403 13.41 8.91 -24.46
C ALA A 403 14.04 9.65 -25.64
N THR A 404 13.84 10.97 -25.75
CA THR A 404 14.47 11.79 -26.80
C THR A 404 15.86 12.24 -26.37
N GLU A 405 16.77 12.32 -27.34
CA GLU A 405 18.07 12.96 -27.15
C GLU A 405 17.90 14.48 -26.96
N ALA A 406 18.92 15.11 -26.37
CA ALA A 406 18.97 16.54 -26.19
C ALA A 406 20.43 17.00 -26.31
N ASP A 407 20.64 18.16 -26.93
CA ASP A 407 21.97 18.75 -26.99
C ASP A 407 22.28 19.46 -25.66
N LEU A 408 23.47 19.21 -25.12
CA LEU A 408 24.00 19.90 -23.96
C LEU A 408 25.04 20.92 -24.43
N ILE A 409 24.68 22.19 -24.36
CA ILE A 409 25.48 23.30 -24.90
C ILE A 409 25.95 24.18 -23.74
N PRO A 410 27.19 23.97 -23.23
CA PRO A 410 27.74 24.81 -22.18
C PRO A 410 28.19 26.17 -22.72
N ASP A 411 27.85 27.24 -22.01
CA ASP A 411 28.38 28.58 -22.21
C ASP A 411 29.08 29.02 -20.92
N HIS A 412 30.41 28.95 -20.92
CA HIS A 412 31.23 29.34 -19.79
C HIS A 412 31.33 30.86 -19.61
N GLY A 413 31.03 31.65 -20.64
CA GLY A 413 31.01 33.12 -20.55
C GLY A 413 29.78 33.62 -19.81
N GLN A 414 28.63 33.00 -20.05
CA GLN A 414 27.36 33.32 -19.39
C GLN A 414 27.07 32.44 -18.17
N ASN A 415 27.95 31.49 -17.84
CA ASN A 415 27.73 30.47 -16.81
C ASN A 415 26.39 29.73 -16.98
N THR A 416 26.07 29.31 -18.20
CA THR A 416 24.85 28.55 -18.49
C THR A 416 25.16 27.20 -19.14
N LEU A 417 24.24 26.25 -18.97
CA LEU A 417 24.21 24.99 -19.69
C LEU A 417 22.84 24.87 -20.34
N THR A 418 22.79 25.09 -21.66
CA THR A 418 21.55 24.96 -22.40
C THR A 418 21.27 23.51 -22.71
N VAL A 419 20.12 23.00 -22.24
CA VAL A 419 19.56 21.70 -22.59
C VAL A 419 18.58 21.93 -23.74
N ARG A 420 19.02 21.66 -24.96
CA ARG A 420 18.22 21.87 -26.18
C ARG A 420 17.47 20.59 -26.53
N LEU A 421 16.14 20.64 -26.40
CA LEU A 421 15.23 19.55 -26.72
C LEU A 421 14.87 19.58 -28.21
N HIS A 422 14.77 18.42 -28.85
CA HIS A 422 14.31 18.34 -30.25
C HIS A 422 12.79 18.49 -30.36
N HIS A 423 12.34 18.97 -31.52
CA HIS A 423 10.92 19.07 -31.84
C HIS A 423 10.24 17.70 -31.83
N SER A 424 9.02 17.66 -31.30
CA SER A 424 8.13 16.52 -31.40
C SER A 424 7.48 16.44 -32.78
N ALA A 425 6.91 15.29 -33.14
CA ALA A 425 6.17 15.12 -34.38
C ALA A 425 4.88 15.99 -34.48
N ASN A 426 4.45 16.63 -33.38
CA ASN A 426 3.23 17.41 -33.31
C ASN A 426 3.52 18.78 -32.67
N ALA A 427 3.19 19.86 -33.38
CA ALA A 427 3.37 21.25 -32.93
C ALA A 427 2.61 21.57 -31.62
N CYS A 428 1.51 20.88 -31.34
CA CYS A 428 0.80 21.03 -30.07
C CYS A 428 1.67 20.58 -28.88
N ASN A 429 2.39 19.46 -29.04
CA ASN A 429 3.30 18.96 -28.00
C ASN A 429 4.46 19.92 -27.76
N ASP A 430 4.98 20.53 -28.83
CA ASP A 430 6.06 21.52 -28.74
C ASP A 430 5.63 22.77 -27.96
N GLY A 431 4.40 23.24 -28.14
CA GLY A 431 3.83 24.33 -27.35
C GLY A 431 3.79 23.99 -25.86
N VAL A 432 3.35 22.77 -25.53
CA VAL A 432 3.31 22.29 -24.14
C VAL A 432 4.71 22.13 -23.54
N ILE A 433 5.66 21.55 -24.30
CA ILE A 433 7.06 21.39 -23.87
C ILE A 433 7.71 22.75 -23.65
N ARG A 434 7.42 23.76 -24.48
CA ARG A 434 7.92 25.12 -24.28
C ARG A 434 7.46 25.71 -22.95
N GLY A 435 6.18 25.56 -22.60
CA GLY A 435 5.68 25.99 -21.29
C GLY A 435 6.33 25.24 -20.13
N LEU A 436 6.64 23.95 -20.29
CA LEU A 436 7.43 23.20 -19.30
C LEU A 436 8.85 23.75 -19.17
N CYS A 437 9.54 24.05 -20.28
CA CYS A 437 10.88 24.64 -20.26
C CYS A 437 10.91 25.99 -19.55
N GLU A 438 9.93 26.86 -19.80
CA GLU A 438 9.77 28.14 -19.09
C GLU A 438 9.68 27.93 -17.59
N LYS A 439 8.81 27.02 -17.13
CA LYS A 439 8.66 26.72 -15.70
C LYS A 439 9.91 26.12 -15.08
N LEU A 440 10.64 25.27 -15.81
CA LEU A 440 11.91 24.72 -15.33
C LEU A 440 12.98 25.82 -15.24
N ASN A 441 13.02 26.77 -16.17
CA ASN A 441 13.98 27.88 -16.16
C ASN A 441 13.76 28.85 -14.99
N GLU A 442 12.51 29.04 -14.55
CA GLU A 442 12.18 29.82 -13.34
C GLU A 442 12.80 29.26 -12.06
N THR A 443 13.17 27.97 -12.04
CA THR A 443 13.80 27.35 -10.86
C THR A 443 15.26 27.77 -10.67
N GLU A 444 15.86 28.41 -11.69
CA GLU A 444 17.27 28.82 -11.72
C GLU A 444 18.25 27.71 -11.30
N THR A 445 17.90 26.46 -11.63
CA THR A 445 18.64 25.28 -11.16
C THR A 445 20.09 25.29 -11.66
N ILE A 446 21.04 25.14 -10.74
CA ILE A 446 22.46 24.97 -11.06
C ILE A 446 22.77 23.50 -11.33
N PHE A 447 23.50 23.22 -12.40
CA PHE A 447 23.93 21.87 -12.73
C PHE A 447 24.87 21.32 -11.64
N PRO A 448 24.65 20.11 -11.12
CA PRO A 448 25.42 19.61 -9.98
C PRO A 448 26.94 19.64 -10.23
N ARG A 449 27.68 20.12 -9.22
CA ARG A 449 29.16 20.21 -9.22
C ARG A 449 29.75 21.20 -10.23
N THR A 450 28.95 22.12 -10.77
CA THR A 450 29.41 23.24 -11.60
C THR A 450 28.75 24.55 -11.14
N ASN A 451 29.10 25.66 -11.80
CA ASN A 451 28.43 26.95 -11.63
C ASN A 451 27.50 27.27 -12.81
N LEU A 452 27.19 26.27 -13.65
CA LEU A 452 26.39 26.47 -14.85
C LEU A 452 24.91 26.40 -14.51
N ARG A 453 24.16 27.48 -14.73
CA ARG A 453 22.70 27.50 -14.63
C ARG A 453 22.08 26.76 -15.80
N LEU A 454 21.17 25.84 -15.52
CA LEU A 454 20.44 25.09 -16.54
C LEU A 454 19.44 25.99 -17.25
N ILE A 455 19.45 25.94 -18.59
CA ILE A 455 18.48 26.61 -19.46
C ILE A 455 17.87 25.56 -20.39
N PHE A 456 16.59 25.26 -20.20
CA PHE A 456 15.82 24.38 -21.06
C PHE A 456 15.25 25.18 -22.22
N ALA A 457 15.46 24.70 -23.44
CA ALA A 457 14.93 25.33 -24.64
C ALA A 457 14.52 24.25 -25.65
N LEU A 458 13.44 24.50 -26.39
CA LEU A 458 13.15 23.72 -27.59
C LEU A 458 14.05 24.24 -28.72
N GLY A 459 14.63 23.34 -29.50
CA GLY A 459 15.43 23.69 -30.68
C GLY A 459 14.65 24.59 -31.64
N SER A 460 15.36 25.37 -32.45
CA SER A 460 14.77 26.08 -33.58
C SER A 460 14.67 25.12 -34.77
N ASN A 461 13.51 25.07 -35.43
CA ASN A 461 13.35 24.42 -36.74
C ASN A 461 14.31 24.99 -37.79
#